data_AF-A0AA45TV03-F1
#
_entry.id   AF-A0AA45TV03-F1
#
_cell.length_a   1.000
_cell.length_b   1.000
_cell.length_c   1.000
_cell.angle_alpha   90.00
_cell.angle_beta   90.00
_cell.angle_gamma   90.00
#
_symmetry.space_group_name_H-M   'P 1'
#
loop_
_entity.id
_entity.type
_entity.pdbx_description
1 polymer ?
#
loop_
_entity_poly.entity_id
_entity_poly.type
_entity_poly.pdbx_seq_one_letter_code
_entity_poly.pdbx_strand_id
1 'polypeptide(L)'
;MMLRALPLLLCLFVAAPAGAASGLEQARAKAQSARTEARTLRTRQQGLRDELNGVAARIEALKAQRQGKLTAGGELESALRRSQELSGELTGLAQSVSGADGEVERAHLALHGALSQELTLLRAAWDATTDRTERARLVEQMRSVRGEREAVRAALPASQVPALDGAARGDDPEDLLAQADALRDSQDKVRQRLQALKARITEVREERDLDRRMNDFLGEESMFDDQDRRLRLRSMGNQGLQVAPTQRGGRQPEVIPGDAMVETPDYAGDPTKGPGVGGNPNPTAGGQTSGITASDRRPQVDPVRAQALAAGGLEDLSSLEQEAARLESLASELDGRAGSLERRAKTLAP
;
A
#
# COMPACT_ATOMS: atom_id res chain seq x y z
N MET A 1 17.80 -81.48 25.71
CA MET A 1 17.83 -80.31 24.79
C MET A 1 16.40 -79.88 24.50
N MET A 2 16.18 -78.67 23.97
CA MET A 2 14.92 -77.89 24.00
C MET A 2 14.52 -77.42 25.40
N LEU A 3 14.57 -76.09 25.63
CA LEU A 3 13.63 -75.27 26.43
C LEU A 3 14.17 -73.84 26.66
N ARG A 4 13.26 -72.86 26.78
CA ARG A 4 13.48 -71.50 27.35
C ARG A 4 14.42 -70.53 26.60
N ALA A 5 14.16 -70.32 25.31
CA ALA A 5 14.66 -69.16 24.55
C ALA A 5 13.56 -68.11 24.25
N LEU A 6 12.56 -67.99 25.14
CA LEU A 6 11.29 -67.29 24.87
C LEU A 6 10.98 -65.97 25.64
N PRO A 7 11.64 -65.57 26.76
CA PRO A 7 11.23 -64.35 27.47
C PRO A 7 11.72 -63.05 26.81
N LEU A 8 12.78 -63.11 25.99
CA LEU A 8 13.47 -61.93 25.46
C LEU A 8 12.72 -61.26 24.28
N LEU A 9 11.80 -61.96 23.63
CA LEU A 9 11.05 -61.45 22.48
C LEU A 9 9.77 -60.68 22.87
N LEU A 10 9.32 -60.77 24.13
CA LEU A 10 8.09 -60.13 24.61
C LEU A 10 8.32 -58.69 25.08
N CYS A 11 9.53 -58.32 25.51
CA CYS A 11 9.85 -56.97 25.98
C CYS A 11 10.00 -55.93 24.85
N LEU A 12 10.07 -56.36 23.59
CA LEU A 12 10.25 -55.48 22.42
C LEU A 12 8.94 -54.86 21.89
N PHE A 13 7.78 -55.27 22.41
CA PHE A 13 6.45 -54.78 21.97
C PHE A 13 5.78 -53.78 22.92
N VAL A 14 6.41 -53.43 24.05
CA VAL A 14 5.84 -52.52 25.07
C VAL A 14 6.55 -51.15 25.12
N ALA A 15 7.57 -50.95 24.27
CA ALA A 15 8.40 -49.75 24.24
C ALA A 15 8.33 -48.97 22.92
N ALA A 16 7.22 -49.07 22.18
CA ALA A 16 6.91 -48.14 21.10
C ALA A 16 6.25 -46.89 21.72
N PRO A 17 6.91 -45.71 21.72
CA PRO A 17 6.24 -44.49 22.13
C PRO A 17 5.15 -44.18 21.11
N ALA A 18 3.89 -44.18 21.54
CA ALA A 18 2.72 -43.85 20.71
C ALA A 18 2.65 -42.34 20.33
N GLY A 19 3.80 -41.66 20.31
CA GLY A 19 4.00 -40.31 19.80
C GLY A 19 4.00 -40.25 18.27
N ALA A 20 3.04 -40.94 17.63
CA ALA A 20 2.60 -40.56 16.30
C ALA A 20 1.87 -39.21 16.43
N ALA A 21 2.65 -38.14 16.57
CA ALA A 21 2.13 -36.78 16.65
C ALA A 21 1.19 -36.57 15.46
N SER A 22 -0.07 -36.25 15.76
CA SER A 22 -1.09 -36.07 14.72
C SER A 22 -0.64 -34.98 13.73
N GLY A 23 -1.17 -34.98 12.51
CA GLY A 23 -0.87 -33.93 11.53
C GLY A 23 -1.09 -32.53 12.10
N LEU A 24 -2.07 -32.40 13.01
CA LEU A 24 -2.32 -31.20 13.80
C LEU A 24 -1.20 -30.86 14.79
N GLU A 25 -0.71 -31.80 15.61
CA GLU A 25 0.42 -31.54 16.51
C GLU A 25 1.71 -31.17 15.74
N GLN A 26 1.98 -31.85 14.62
CA GLN A 26 3.13 -31.48 13.78
C GLN A 26 2.96 -30.07 13.18
N ALA A 27 1.74 -29.66 12.81
CA ALA A 27 1.45 -28.32 12.34
C ALA A 27 1.52 -27.26 13.45
N ARG A 28 1.06 -27.56 14.68
CA ARG A 28 1.21 -26.72 15.87
C ARG A 28 2.69 -26.46 16.15
N ALA A 29 3.50 -27.51 16.19
CA ALA A 29 4.95 -27.42 16.41
C ALA A 29 5.66 -26.58 15.33
N LYS A 30 5.35 -26.81 14.04
CA LYS A 30 5.92 -26.03 12.91
C LYS A 30 5.53 -24.55 12.95
N ALA A 31 4.26 -24.25 13.26
CA ALA A 31 3.81 -22.87 13.40
C ALA A 31 4.47 -22.18 14.60
N GLN A 32 4.72 -22.90 15.70
CA GLN A 32 5.45 -22.38 16.85
C GLN A 32 6.93 -22.14 16.54
N SER A 33 7.63 -23.07 15.87
CA SER A 33 9.06 -22.93 15.55
C SER A 33 9.32 -21.75 14.62
N ALA A 34 8.53 -21.62 13.54
CA ALA A 34 8.63 -20.48 12.61
C ALA A 34 8.39 -19.14 13.34
N ARG A 35 7.39 -19.06 14.23
CA ARG A 35 7.13 -17.87 15.06
C ARG A 35 8.31 -17.52 15.97
N THR A 36 8.99 -18.51 16.56
CA THR A 36 10.17 -18.26 17.40
C THR A 36 11.37 -17.81 16.59
N GLU A 37 11.58 -18.36 15.40
CA GLU A 37 12.69 -17.97 14.51
C GLU A 37 12.51 -16.55 13.95
N ALA A 38 11.33 -16.24 13.40
CA ALA A 38 11.00 -14.91 12.90
C ALA A 38 11.00 -13.82 13.98
N ARG A 39 10.84 -14.19 15.26
CA ARG A 39 11.07 -13.30 16.42
C ARG A 39 12.56 -13.11 16.70
N THR A 40 13.34 -14.18 16.78
CA THR A 40 14.80 -14.14 17.00
C THR A 40 15.51 -13.30 15.94
N LEU A 41 15.15 -13.46 14.67
CA LEU A 41 15.72 -12.68 13.56
C LEU A 41 15.37 -11.19 13.66
N ARG A 42 14.13 -10.83 14.05
CA ARG A 42 13.74 -9.44 14.35
C ARG A 42 14.52 -8.85 15.52
N THR A 43 14.70 -9.60 16.60
CA THR A 43 15.49 -9.15 17.76
C THR A 43 16.95 -8.89 17.37
N ARG A 44 17.56 -9.77 16.56
CA ARG A 44 18.91 -9.53 15.99
C ARG A 44 18.93 -8.30 15.07
N GLN A 45 17.89 -8.09 14.25
CA GLN A 45 17.79 -6.94 13.36
C GLN A 45 17.73 -5.63 14.15
N GLN A 46 17.01 -5.59 15.27
CA GLN A 46 16.99 -4.41 16.13
C GLN A 46 18.36 -4.18 16.78
N GLY A 47 18.99 -5.21 17.35
CA GLY A 47 20.33 -5.08 17.93
C GLY A 47 21.38 -4.55 16.95
N LEU A 48 21.39 -5.03 15.70
CA LEU A 48 22.30 -4.53 14.66
C LEU A 48 21.99 -3.08 14.22
N ARG A 49 20.72 -2.65 14.26
CA ARG A 49 20.36 -1.23 14.05
C ARG A 49 20.87 -0.36 15.18
N ASP A 50 20.73 -0.81 16.42
CA ASP A 50 21.18 -0.07 17.60
C ASP A 50 22.72 0.02 17.65
N GLU A 51 23.44 -1.04 17.24
CA GLU A 51 24.88 -0.98 16.99
C GLU A 51 25.27 0.01 15.89
N LEU A 52 24.57 -0.01 14.74
CA LEU A 52 24.85 0.91 13.63
C LEU A 52 24.63 2.37 14.04
N ASN A 53 23.56 2.65 14.81
CA ASN A 53 23.31 3.97 15.40
C ASN A 53 24.44 4.40 16.34
N GLY A 54 24.94 3.48 17.18
CA GLY A 54 26.10 3.73 18.06
C GLY A 54 27.40 4.00 17.30
N VAL A 55 27.64 3.28 16.20
CA VAL A 55 28.80 3.51 15.32
C VAL A 55 28.67 4.85 14.59
N ALA A 56 27.49 5.22 14.11
CA ALA A 56 27.23 6.52 13.50
C ALA A 56 27.49 7.68 14.48
N ALA A 57 27.00 7.58 15.72
CA ALA A 57 27.28 8.57 16.76
C ALA A 57 28.79 8.69 17.07
N ARG A 58 29.53 7.57 17.09
CA ARG A 58 31.00 7.60 17.24
C ARG A 58 31.70 8.25 16.04
N ILE A 59 31.21 8.03 14.81
CA ILE A 59 31.74 8.66 13.60
C ILE A 59 31.59 10.18 13.66
N GLU A 60 30.42 10.70 14.07
CA GLU A 60 30.23 12.15 14.22
C GLU A 60 31.08 12.75 15.34
N ALA A 61 31.22 12.06 16.48
CA ALA A 61 32.13 12.47 17.55
C ALA A 61 33.60 12.54 17.07
N LEU A 62 34.06 11.54 16.31
CA LEU A 62 35.41 11.50 15.72
C LEU A 62 35.63 12.57 14.63
N LYS A 63 34.59 12.91 13.86
CA LYS A 63 34.62 14.03 12.90
C LYS A 63 34.74 15.37 13.63
N ALA A 64 33.90 15.62 14.64
CA ALA A 64 33.93 16.85 15.42
C ALA A 64 35.29 17.06 16.11
N GLN A 65 35.84 16.01 16.72
CA GLN A 65 37.16 16.05 17.37
C GLN A 65 38.34 16.30 16.39
N ARG A 66 38.12 16.16 15.07
CA ARG A 66 39.14 16.37 14.03
C ARG A 66 39.07 17.70 13.29
N GLN A 67 38.09 18.56 13.58
CA GLN A 67 38.05 19.91 13.01
C GLN A 67 39.25 20.74 13.52
N GLY A 68 40.37 20.66 12.80
CA GLY A 68 41.66 21.23 13.18
C GLY A 68 42.89 20.30 13.01
N LYS A 69 42.74 19.02 12.61
CA LYS A 69 43.88 18.11 12.35
C LYS A 69 43.76 17.41 11.00
N LEU A 70 44.80 17.56 10.17
CA LEU A 70 44.84 17.14 8.75
C LEU A 70 45.08 15.64 8.51
N THR A 71 45.28 14.81 9.55
CA THR A 71 45.63 13.39 9.39
C THR A 71 44.42 12.47 9.48
N ALA A 72 44.32 11.53 8.52
CA ALA A 72 43.41 10.40 8.59
C ALA A 72 43.90 9.40 9.65
N GLY A 73 43.43 9.55 10.89
CA GLY A 73 43.65 8.55 11.94
C GLY A 73 42.74 7.33 11.74
N GLY A 74 43.30 6.12 11.85
CA GLY A 74 42.62 4.86 11.54
C GLY A 74 41.36 4.54 12.36
N GLU A 75 41.10 5.21 13.49
CA GLU A 75 39.83 5.05 14.24
C GLU A 75 38.58 5.46 13.45
N LEU A 76 38.70 6.44 12.56
CA LEU A 76 37.57 6.86 11.72
C LEU A 76 37.35 5.86 10.59
N GLU A 77 38.43 5.34 10.02
CA GLU A 77 38.41 4.34 8.95
C GLU A 77 37.89 3.00 9.45
N SER A 78 38.27 2.56 10.65
CA SER A 78 37.74 1.34 11.26
C SER A 78 36.27 1.48 11.70
N ALA A 79 35.85 2.66 12.16
CA ALA A 79 34.44 2.94 12.43
C ALA A 79 33.59 2.97 11.14
N LEU A 80 34.08 3.62 10.08
CA LEU A 80 33.43 3.61 8.76
C LEU A 80 33.34 2.20 8.17
N ARG A 81 34.41 1.42 8.27
CA ARG A 81 34.44 0.01 7.84
C ARG A 81 33.44 -0.84 8.62
N ARG A 82 33.39 -0.72 9.95
CA ARG A 82 32.37 -1.42 10.77
C ARG A 82 30.95 -1.00 10.40
N SER A 83 30.72 0.27 10.06
CA SER A 83 29.42 0.76 9.58
C SER A 83 29.01 0.10 8.26
N GLN A 84 29.96 -0.06 7.32
CA GLN A 84 29.73 -0.78 6.07
C GLN A 84 29.47 -2.28 6.30
N GLU A 85 30.24 -2.93 7.17
CA GLU A 85 30.09 -4.35 7.54
C GLU A 85 28.71 -4.59 8.20
N LEU A 86 28.31 -3.76 9.17
CA LEU A 86 26.97 -3.79 9.80
C LEU A 86 25.83 -3.54 8.79
N SER A 87 26.03 -2.65 7.81
CA SER A 87 25.05 -2.39 6.75
C SER A 87 24.86 -3.60 5.84
N GLY A 88 25.93 -4.34 5.56
CA GLY A 88 25.89 -5.63 4.86
C GLY A 88 25.13 -6.69 5.65
N GLU A 89 25.45 -6.86 6.94
CA GLU A 89 24.72 -7.80 7.82
C GLU A 89 23.23 -7.47 7.92
N LEU A 90 22.87 -6.19 8.09
CA LEU A 90 21.46 -5.76 8.13
C LEU A 90 20.71 -6.05 6.83
N THR A 91 21.38 -5.94 5.68
CA THR A 91 20.79 -6.25 4.37
C THR A 91 20.52 -7.74 4.21
N GLY A 92 21.49 -8.60 4.55
CA GLY A 92 21.30 -10.05 4.55
C GLY A 92 20.24 -10.50 5.56
N LEU A 93 20.25 -9.94 6.76
CA LEU A 93 19.27 -10.26 7.80
C LEU A 93 17.86 -9.78 7.46
N ALA A 94 17.69 -8.68 6.72
CA ALA A 94 16.38 -8.28 6.19
C ALA A 94 15.79 -9.33 5.23
N GLN A 95 16.63 -9.93 4.38
CA GLN A 95 16.22 -11.05 3.52
C GLN A 95 15.85 -12.29 4.36
N SER A 96 16.62 -12.63 5.39
CA SER A 96 16.29 -13.72 6.31
C SER A 96 14.97 -13.49 7.07
N VAL A 97 14.71 -12.27 7.55
CA VAL A 97 13.43 -11.92 8.20
C VAL A 97 12.25 -12.09 7.23
N SER A 98 12.38 -11.59 5.99
CA SER A 98 11.34 -11.76 4.96
C SER A 98 11.08 -13.23 4.61
N GLY A 99 12.13 -14.05 4.51
CA GLY A 99 12.01 -15.48 4.32
C GLY A 99 11.29 -16.18 5.47
N ALA A 100 11.69 -15.90 6.72
CA ALA A 100 11.09 -16.47 7.93
C ALA A 100 9.63 -16.03 8.15
N ASP A 101 9.27 -14.80 7.78
CA ASP A 101 7.88 -14.34 7.80
C ASP A 101 7.03 -15.11 6.79
N GLY A 102 7.54 -15.33 5.58
CA GLY A 102 6.90 -16.23 4.61
C GLY A 102 6.81 -17.68 5.08
N GLU A 103 7.64 -18.13 6.02
CA GLU A 103 7.52 -19.43 6.70
C GLU A 103 6.47 -19.44 7.81
N VAL A 104 6.36 -18.36 8.58
CA VAL A 104 5.28 -18.16 9.55
C VAL A 104 3.92 -18.20 8.85
N GLU A 105 3.77 -17.51 7.73
CA GLU A 105 2.53 -17.52 6.93
C GLU A 105 2.21 -18.92 6.40
N ARG A 106 3.16 -19.59 5.74
CA ARG A 106 3.01 -20.98 5.26
C ARG A 106 2.65 -21.96 6.39
N ALA A 107 3.27 -21.82 7.57
CA ALA A 107 2.99 -22.67 8.72
C ALA A 107 1.63 -22.38 9.39
N HIS A 108 1.20 -21.11 9.45
CA HIS A 108 -0.16 -20.74 9.87
C HIS A 108 -1.22 -21.33 8.94
N LEU A 109 -1.03 -21.24 7.62
CA LEU A 109 -1.96 -21.78 6.63
C LEU A 109 -2.06 -23.30 6.73
N ALA A 110 -0.92 -24.00 6.90
CA ALA A 110 -0.90 -25.44 7.14
C ALA A 110 -1.62 -25.84 8.45
N LEU A 111 -1.41 -25.08 9.54
CA LEU A 111 -2.12 -25.28 10.81
C LEU A 111 -3.63 -25.03 10.69
N HIS A 112 -4.05 -23.97 9.98
CA HIS A 112 -5.46 -23.68 9.72
C HIS A 112 -6.13 -24.79 8.89
N GLY A 113 -5.41 -25.38 7.94
CA GLY A 113 -5.83 -26.58 7.21
C GLY A 113 -6.00 -27.80 8.12
N ALA A 114 -5.00 -28.10 8.95
CA ALA A 114 -5.04 -29.23 9.89
C ALA A 114 -6.16 -29.09 10.93
N LEU A 115 -6.36 -27.90 11.51
CA LEU A 115 -7.47 -27.60 12.41
C LEU A 115 -8.84 -27.76 11.73
N SER A 116 -8.93 -27.46 10.43
CA SER A 116 -10.18 -27.66 9.67
C SER A 116 -10.45 -29.14 9.37
N GLN A 117 -9.42 -29.93 9.08
CA GLN A 117 -9.53 -31.39 8.95
C GLN A 117 -9.94 -32.03 10.29
N GLU A 118 -9.32 -31.64 11.40
CA GLU A 118 -9.68 -32.12 12.74
C GLU A 118 -11.16 -31.86 13.07
N LEU A 119 -11.71 -30.70 12.70
CA LEU A 119 -13.14 -30.41 12.86
C LEU A 119 -14.05 -31.32 12.03
N THR A 120 -13.62 -31.75 10.84
CA THR A 120 -14.39 -32.74 10.05
C THR A 120 -14.33 -34.14 10.67
N LEU A 121 -13.18 -34.56 11.22
CA LEU A 121 -13.02 -35.83 11.91
C LEU A 121 -13.83 -35.87 13.22
N LEU A 122 -13.74 -34.83 14.05
CA LEU A 122 -14.52 -34.68 15.28
C LEU A 122 -16.03 -34.66 15.00
N ARG A 123 -16.46 -34.06 13.88
CA ARG A 123 -17.86 -34.07 13.47
C ARG A 123 -18.32 -35.47 13.05
N ALA A 124 -17.57 -36.17 12.19
CA ALA A 124 -17.88 -37.53 11.79
C ALA A 124 -17.94 -38.50 12.99
N ALA A 125 -17.03 -38.34 13.96
CA ALA A 125 -17.07 -39.08 15.22
C ALA A 125 -18.34 -38.77 16.04
N TRP A 126 -18.75 -37.50 16.13
CA TRP A 126 -19.97 -37.10 16.84
C TRP A 126 -21.26 -37.65 16.20
N ASP A 127 -21.30 -37.69 14.86
CA ASP A 127 -22.43 -38.28 14.11
C ASP A 127 -22.49 -39.82 14.30
N ALA A 128 -21.33 -40.49 14.36
CA ALA A 128 -21.23 -41.95 14.53
C ALA A 128 -21.48 -42.43 15.97
N THR A 129 -20.97 -41.73 16.98
CA THR A 129 -21.17 -42.07 18.41
C THR A 129 -22.63 -41.87 18.81
N THR A 130 -23.21 -42.82 19.54
CA THR A 130 -24.57 -42.71 20.13
C THR A 130 -24.57 -42.35 21.62
N ASP A 131 -23.46 -42.51 22.36
CA ASP A 131 -23.39 -42.15 23.78
C ASP A 131 -23.47 -40.63 24.00
N ARG A 132 -24.21 -40.25 25.06
CA ARG A 132 -24.40 -38.87 25.47
C ARG A 132 -23.15 -38.27 26.14
N THR A 133 -22.34 -39.05 26.85
CA THR A 133 -21.15 -38.54 27.55
C THR A 133 -19.99 -38.29 26.59
N GLU A 134 -19.77 -39.19 25.63
CA GLU A 134 -18.83 -39.03 24.53
C GLU A 134 -19.24 -37.88 23.60
N ARG A 135 -20.52 -37.78 23.23
CA ARG A 135 -21.04 -36.62 22.46
C ARG A 135 -20.76 -35.28 23.15
N ALA A 136 -20.88 -35.21 24.47
CA ALA A 136 -20.54 -34.00 25.22
C ALA A 136 -19.04 -33.66 25.17
N ARG A 137 -18.16 -34.66 25.27
CA ARG A 137 -16.70 -34.49 25.14
C ARG A 137 -16.31 -34.02 23.73
N LEU A 138 -16.88 -34.63 22.69
CA LEU A 138 -16.65 -34.27 21.28
C LEU A 138 -17.12 -32.83 20.97
N VAL A 139 -18.24 -32.38 21.56
CA VAL A 139 -18.69 -30.99 21.45
C VAL A 139 -17.70 -30.00 22.06
N GLU A 140 -17.11 -30.33 23.22
CA GLU A 140 -16.11 -29.45 23.85
C GLU A 140 -14.77 -29.43 23.10
N GLN A 141 -14.35 -30.58 22.55
CA GLN A 141 -13.21 -30.64 21.62
C GLN A 141 -13.47 -29.80 20.36
N MET A 142 -14.65 -29.89 19.76
CA MET A 142 -15.04 -29.04 18.62
C MET A 142 -15.04 -27.54 18.97
N ARG A 143 -15.41 -27.14 20.20
CA ARG A 143 -15.33 -25.75 20.67
C ARG A 143 -13.88 -25.29 20.79
N SER A 144 -13.03 -26.09 21.43
CA SER A 144 -11.58 -25.81 21.58
C SER A 144 -10.89 -25.62 20.22
N VAL A 145 -11.05 -26.58 19.31
CA VAL A 145 -10.44 -26.54 17.97
C VAL A 145 -10.99 -25.40 17.12
N ARG A 146 -12.27 -25.03 17.27
CA ARG A 146 -12.83 -23.79 16.65
C ARG A 146 -12.15 -22.54 17.22
N GLY A 147 -11.98 -22.45 18.54
CA GLY A 147 -11.30 -21.33 19.19
C GLY A 147 -9.86 -21.14 18.69
N GLU A 148 -9.08 -22.23 18.63
CA GLU A 148 -7.74 -22.21 18.03
C GLU A 148 -7.76 -21.77 16.56
N ARG A 149 -8.70 -22.27 15.75
CA ARG A 149 -8.78 -21.93 14.32
C ARG A 149 -9.12 -20.47 14.08
N GLU A 150 -10.11 -19.92 14.79
CA GLU A 150 -10.44 -18.49 14.64
C GLU A 150 -9.31 -17.60 15.21
N ALA A 151 -8.56 -18.04 16.23
CA ALA A 151 -7.36 -17.35 16.71
C ALA A 151 -6.19 -17.39 15.70
N VAL A 152 -5.98 -18.52 15.00
CA VAL A 152 -5.01 -18.61 13.89
C VAL A 152 -5.43 -17.72 12.72
N ARG A 153 -6.73 -17.67 12.40
CA ARG A 153 -7.30 -16.77 11.38
C ARG A 153 -7.10 -15.29 11.75
N ALA A 154 -7.35 -14.91 13.00
CA ALA A 154 -7.13 -13.54 13.49
C ALA A 154 -5.64 -13.12 13.51
N ALA A 155 -4.72 -14.09 13.45
CA ALA A 155 -3.27 -13.87 13.36
C ALA A 155 -2.71 -13.95 11.92
N LEU A 156 -3.57 -14.08 10.90
CA LEU A 156 -3.22 -13.98 9.49
C LEU A 156 -3.60 -12.59 8.95
N PRO A 157 -2.81 -11.99 8.04
CA PRO A 157 -3.18 -10.73 7.41
C PRO A 157 -4.46 -10.91 6.57
N ALA A 158 -5.35 -9.93 6.59
CA ALA A 158 -6.69 -10.04 6.00
C ALA A 158 -6.70 -10.31 4.48
N SER A 159 -5.59 -10.02 3.78
CA SER A 159 -5.37 -10.33 2.37
C SER A 159 -5.01 -11.80 2.07
N GLN A 160 -4.59 -12.57 3.08
CA GLN A 160 -4.16 -13.97 2.94
C GLN A 160 -4.99 -14.97 3.74
N VAL A 161 -6.04 -14.54 4.46
CA VAL A 161 -7.03 -15.48 5.00
C VAL A 161 -7.70 -16.18 3.82
N PRO A 162 -7.53 -17.51 3.64
CA PRO A 162 -8.27 -18.21 2.61
C PRO A 162 -9.74 -18.09 2.97
N ALA A 163 -10.55 -17.65 2.01
CA ALA A 163 -12.00 -17.53 2.17
C ALA A 163 -12.64 -18.92 2.22
N LEU A 164 -12.35 -19.69 3.28
CA LEU A 164 -13.08 -20.88 3.68
C LEU A 164 -14.49 -20.45 4.08
N ASP A 165 -15.32 -20.32 3.05
CA ASP A 165 -16.66 -20.85 2.95
C ASP A 165 -17.31 -21.11 4.32
N GLY A 166 -18.15 -20.16 4.75
CA GLY A 166 -19.12 -20.38 5.83
C GLY A 166 -20.22 -21.38 5.46
N ALA A 167 -20.11 -22.07 4.33
CA ALA A 167 -21.04 -23.11 3.90
C ALA A 167 -21.18 -24.17 5.01
N ALA A 168 -22.43 -24.43 5.42
CA ALA A 168 -22.80 -25.23 6.59
C ALA A 168 -22.50 -24.61 7.98
N ARG A 169 -22.60 -23.28 8.11
CA ARG A 169 -22.98 -22.61 9.38
C ARG A 169 -24.46 -22.21 9.33
N GLY A 170 -25.31 -23.07 9.90
CA GLY A 170 -26.76 -22.89 9.94
C GLY A 170 -27.46 -23.40 8.67
N ASP A 171 -28.47 -24.23 8.86
CA ASP A 171 -29.55 -24.45 7.89
C ASP A 171 -30.82 -23.67 8.32
N ASP A 172 -30.63 -22.67 9.18
CA ASP A 172 -31.67 -21.73 9.59
C ASP A 172 -31.77 -20.61 8.53
N PRO A 173 -32.97 -20.33 7.97
CA PRO A 173 -33.12 -19.31 6.95
C PRO A 173 -32.81 -17.89 7.45
N GLU A 174 -32.96 -17.58 8.74
CA GLU A 174 -32.63 -16.25 9.27
C GLU A 174 -31.11 -16.02 9.31
N ASP A 175 -30.34 -16.99 9.80
CA ASP A 175 -28.86 -16.96 9.77
C ASP A 175 -28.31 -16.82 8.35
N LEU A 176 -28.96 -17.46 7.36
CA LEU A 176 -28.54 -17.40 5.96
C LEU A 176 -28.84 -16.04 5.31
N LEU A 177 -29.93 -15.38 5.68
CA LEU A 177 -30.25 -14.03 5.22
C LEU A 177 -29.34 -12.98 5.87
N ALA A 178 -29.10 -13.07 7.19
CA ALA A 178 -28.16 -12.20 7.89
C ALA A 178 -26.73 -12.30 7.32
N GLN A 179 -26.31 -13.51 6.90
CA GLN A 179 -25.04 -13.71 6.18
C GLN A 179 -25.06 -13.10 4.77
N ALA A 180 -26.17 -13.17 4.04
CA ALA A 180 -26.30 -12.56 2.71
C ALA A 180 -26.23 -11.02 2.77
N ASP A 181 -26.91 -10.40 3.74
CA ASP A 181 -26.84 -8.95 3.94
C ASP A 181 -25.43 -8.51 4.39
N ALA A 182 -24.77 -9.24 5.29
CA ALA A 182 -23.37 -8.96 5.65
C ALA A 182 -22.40 -9.07 4.45
N LEU A 183 -22.68 -9.95 3.48
CA LEU A 183 -21.92 -10.03 2.23
C LEU A 183 -22.19 -8.84 1.31
N ARG A 184 -23.45 -8.39 1.14
CA ARG A 184 -23.80 -7.16 0.41
C ARG A 184 -23.13 -5.93 1.04
N ASP A 185 -23.16 -5.84 2.36
CA ASP A 185 -22.53 -4.77 3.14
C ASP A 185 -21.00 -4.77 2.99
N SER A 186 -20.39 -5.92 2.69
CA SER A 186 -18.97 -6.04 2.33
C SER A 186 -18.70 -5.70 0.85
N GLN A 187 -19.62 -6.10 -0.04
CA GLN A 187 -19.57 -5.84 -1.48
C GLN A 187 -19.62 -4.34 -1.79
N ASP A 188 -20.52 -3.59 -1.15
CA ASP A 188 -20.63 -2.15 -1.39
C ASP A 188 -19.40 -1.37 -0.88
N LYS A 189 -18.76 -1.84 0.20
CA LYS A 189 -17.45 -1.32 0.64
C LYS A 189 -16.34 -1.62 -0.37
N VAL A 190 -16.38 -2.76 -1.05
CA VAL A 190 -15.48 -3.08 -2.18
C VAL A 190 -15.80 -2.21 -3.41
N ARG A 191 -17.07 -1.99 -3.76
CA ARG A 191 -17.49 -1.09 -4.85
C ARG A 191 -17.04 0.35 -4.60
N GLN A 192 -17.19 0.88 -3.39
CA GLN A 192 -16.70 2.22 -3.01
C GLN A 192 -15.18 2.34 -3.19
N ARG A 193 -14.40 1.33 -2.75
CA ARG A 193 -12.95 1.29 -2.98
C ARG A 193 -12.59 1.21 -4.46
N LEU A 194 -13.29 0.37 -5.23
CA LEU A 194 -13.11 0.25 -6.67
C LEU A 194 -13.42 1.56 -7.40
N GLN A 195 -14.44 2.31 -6.97
CA GLN A 195 -14.75 3.63 -7.51
C GLN A 195 -13.66 4.67 -7.20
N ALA A 196 -13.17 4.71 -5.96
CA ALA A 196 -12.06 5.59 -5.57
C ALA A 196 -10.77 5.26 -6.32
N LEU A 197 -10.45 3.97 -6.49
CA LEU A 197 -9.30 3.50 -7.25
C LEU A 197 -9.43 3.80 -8.74
N LYS A 198 -10.62 3.62 -9.34
CA LYS A 198 -10.88 4.02 -10.74
C LYS A 198 -10.73 5.54 -10.93
N ALA A 199 -11.11 6.36 -9.95
CA ALA A 199 -10.87 7.80 -9.97
C ALA A 199 -9.38 8.17 -9.87
N ARG A 200 -8.59 7.47 -9.04
CA ARG A 200 -7.12 7.65 -8.97
C ARG A 200 -6.43 7.20 -10.26
N ILE A 201 -6.91 6.13 -10.90
CA ILE A 201 -6.44 5.68 -12.22
C ILE A 201 -6.69 6.74 -13.30
N THR A 202 -7.83 7.46 -13.27
CA THR A 202 -8.05 8.59 -14.19
C THR A 202 -7.14 9.78 -13.86
N GLU A 203 -6.98 10.16 -12.59
CA GLU A 203 -6.06 11.24 -12.17
C GLU A 203 -4.62 10.96 -12.66
N VAL A 204 -4.08 9.75 -12.45
CA VAL A 204 -2.74 9.36 -12.89
C VAL A 204 -2.61 9.25 -14.42
N ARG A 205 -3.69 8.96 -15.14
CA ARG A 205 -3.70 8.98 -16.62
C ARG A 205 -3.71 10.41 -17.17
N GLU A 206 -4.44 11.32 -16.52
CA GLU A 206 -4.49 12.74 -16.87
C GLU A 206 -3.16 13.45 -16.53
N GLU A 207 -2.56 13.16 -15.37
CA GLU A 207 -1.20 13.59 -15.00
C GLU A 207 -0.19 13.16 -16.08
N ARG A 208 -0.20 11.88 -16.51
CA ARG A 208 0.70 11.36 -17.55
C ARG A 208 0.46 11.94 -18.95
N ASP A 209 -0.76 12.35 -19.27
CA ASP A 209 -1.04 13.00 -20.56
C ASP A 209 -0.65 14.49 -20.55
N LEU A 210 -0.81 15.15 -19.41
CA LEU A 210 -0.29 16.50 -19.18
C LEU A 210 1.24 16.53 -19.26
N ASP A 211 1.93 15.58 -18.62
CA ASP A 211 3.39 15.43 -18.69
C ASP A 211 3.88 15.23 -20.12
N ARG A 212 3.16 14.43 -20.95
CA ARG A 212 3.49 14.28 -22.37
C ARG A 212 3.39 15.61 -23.10
N ARG A 213 2.23 16.27 -23.04
CA ARG A 213 2.00 17.57 -23.70
C ARG A 213 3.01 18.63 -23.26
N MET A 214 3.43 18.62 -21.99
CA MET A 214 4.45 19.52 -21.46
C MET A 214 5.85 19.19 -22.01
N ASN A 215 6.24 17.92 -22.10
CA ASN A 215 7.50 17.50 -22.73
C ASN A 215 7.50 17.76 -24.24
N ASP A 216 6.38 17.56 -24.93
CA ASP A 216 6.21 17.87 -26.35
C ASP A 216 6.38 19.38 -26.59
N PHE A 217 5.73 20.23 -25.78
CA PHE A 217 5.86 21.69 -25.85
C PHE A 217 7.29 22.17 -25.58
N LEU A 218 7.98 21.62 -24.58
CA LEU A 218 9.40 21.92 -24.31
C LEU A 218 10.32 21.42 -25.44
N GLY A 219 9.96 20.32 -26.10
CA GLY A 219 10.64 19.79 -27.27
C GLY A 219 10.48 20.70 -28.51
N GLU A 220 9.29 21.26 -28.71
CA GLU A 220 9.02 22.26 -29.76
C GLU A 220 9.74 23.60 -29.46
N GLU A 221 9.71 24.08 -28.22
CA GLU A 221 10.45 25.30 -27.81
C GLU A 221 11.97 25.15 -28.03
N SER A 222 12.53 23.96 -27.81
CA SER A 222 13.93 23.64 -28.16
C SER A 222 14.25 23.79 -29.65
N MET A 223 13.26 23.71 -30.57
CA MET A 223 13.48 23.93 -32.00
C MET A 223 13.54 25.42 -32.38
N PHE A 224 13.06 26.31 -31.50
CA PHE A 224 13.21 27.75 -31.65
C PHE A 224 14.55 28.24 -31.08
N ASP A 225 14.99 27.75 -29.91
CA ASP A 225 16.30 28.14 -29.33
C ASP A 225 17.46 27.72 -30.24
N ASP A 226 17.36 26.57 -30.91
CA ASP A 226 18.38 26.10 -31.86
C ASP A 226 18.41 26.93 -33.18
N GLN A 227 17.32 27.61 -33.53
CA GLN A 227 17.29 28.60 -34.62
C GLN A 227 17.91 29.93 -34.20
N ASP A 228 17.63 30.43 -32.99
CA ASP A 228 18.25 31.66 -32.49
C ASP A 228 19.76 31.46 -32.23
N ARG A 229 20.20 30.27 -31.78
CA ARG A 229 21.63 29.91 -31.75
C ARG A 229 22.28 30.00 -33.12
N ARG A 230 21.62 29.51 -34.19
CA ARG A 230 22.13 29.61 -35.57
C ARG A 230 22.17 31.05 -36.09
N LEU A 231 21.22 31.90 -35.69
CA LEU A 231 21.24 33.34 -35.99
C LEU A 231 22.37 34.06 -35.26
N ARG A 232 22.50 33.86 -33.94
CA ARG A 232 23.57 34.46 -33.11
C ARG A 232 24.97 34.02 -33.54
N LEU A 233 25.15 32.76 -33.94
CA LEU A 233 26.42 32.25 -34.48
C LEU A 233 26.78 32.87 -35.85
N ARG A 234 25.82 33.36 -36.64
CA ARG A 234 26.12 34.20 -37.82
C ARG A 234 26.43 35.66 -37.46
N SER A 235 25.89 36.18 -36.36
CA SER A 235 26.02 37.61 -35.99
C SER A 235 27.41 38.02 -35.47
N MET A 236 28.31 37.06 -35.20
CA MET A 236 29.72 37.32 -34.82
C MET A 236 30.68 37.30 -36.05
N GLY A 237 30.13 37.26 -37.27
CA GLY A 237 30.83 36.86 -38.50
C GLY A 237 31.16 37.95 -39.53
N ASN A 238 31.41 39.21 -39.11
CA ASN A 238 31.96 40.30 -39.93
C ASN A 238 31.08 40.88 -41.08
N GLN A 239 31.46 42.08 -41.52
CA GLN A 239 31.09 42.77 -42.78
C GLN A 239 29.63 43.27 -42.89
N GLY A 240 29.49 44.60 -42.94
CA GLY A 240 28.18 45.28 -42.89
C GLY A 240 27.42 45.32 -44.23
N LEU A 241 26.09 45.32 -44.14
CA LEU A 241 25.17 45.58 -45.25
C LEU A 241 24.63 47.02 -45.21
N GLN A 242 24.40 47.61 -46.39
CA GLN A 242 23.96 48.99 -46.53
C GLN A 242 22.45 49.15 -46.32
N VAL A 243 22.03 50.28 -45.74
CA VAL A 243 20.63 50.71 -45.72
C VAL A 243 20.26 51.32 -47.07
N ALA A 244 19.27 50.74 -47.76
CA ALA A 244 18.74 51.25 -49.02
C ALA A 244 17.28 51.75 -48.84
N PRO A 245 17.04 53.07 -48.75
CA PRO A 245 15.69 53.61 -48.63
C PRO A 245 15.02 53.74 -50.00
N THR A 246 13.91 53.03 -50.22
CA THR A 246 13.05 53.20 -51.40
C THR A 246 11.60 53.53 -51.01
N GLN A 247 10.91 54.25 -51.89
CA GLN A 247 9.75 55.07 -51.52
C GLN A 247 8.40 54.41 -51.80
N ARG A 248 7.46 54.61 -50.87
CA ARG A 248 6.09 55.13 -51.08
C ARG A 248 5.47 54.93 -52.49
N GLY A 249 4.51 54.01 -52.59
CA GLY A 249 3.55 53.96 -53.70
C GLY A 249 2.34 53.11 -53.32
N GLY A 250 1.17 53.71 -53.11
CA GLY A 250 -0.03 53.00 -52.64
C GLY A 250 -1.20 53.12 -53.60
N ARG A 251 -2.07 52.10 -53.63
CA ARG A 251 -3.41 52.19 -54.25
C ARG A 251 -4.37 51.13 -53.68
N GLN A 252 -5.54 51.59 -53.23
CA GLN A 252 -6.81 50.84 -53.14
C GLN A 252 -7.49 50.91 -54.54
N PRO A 253 -8.45 50.04 -54.94
CA PRO A 253 -9.63 49.54 -54.20
C PRO A 253 -9.64 47.98 -54.10
N GLU A 254 -10.71 47.21 -53.82
CA GLU A 254 -12.17 47.39 -53.95
C GLU A 254 -12.98 46.47 -53.01
N VAL A 255 -14.31 46.47 -53.13
CA VAL A 255 -15.35 45.85 -52.24
C VAL A 255 -16.15 44.84 -53.15
N ILE A 256 -17.21 44.05 -52.84
CA ILE A 256 -18.40 44.21 -51.97
C ILE A 256 -18.72 42.88 -51.18
N PRO A 257 -19.93 42.25 -51.02
CA PRO A 257 -20.29 41.69 -49.70
C PRO A 257 -20.81 40.22 -49.61
N GLY A 258 -21.11 39.79 -48.36
CA GLY A 258 -21.89 38.60 -47.96
C GLY A 258 -21.51 38.19 -46.53
N ASP A 259 -22.23 38.52 -45.44
CA ASP A 259 -23.58 38.07 -45.01
C ASP A 259 -23.57 36.58 -44.54
N ALA A 260 -24.00 36.16 -43.34
CA ALA A 260 -24.70 36.85 -42.24
C ALA A 260 -24.50 36.17 -40.85
N MET A 261 -24.73 36.90 -39.74
CA MET A 261 -25.23 36.39 -38.42
C MET A 261 -24.32 35.38 -37.64
N VAL A 262 -24.43 35.05 -36.34
CA VAL A 262 -25.17 35.45 -35.11
C VAL A 262 -24.37 34.82 -33.92
N GLU A 263 -24.25 35.31 -32.67
CA GLU A 263 -24.87 36.42 -31.91
C GLU A 263 -23.93 36.89 -30.76
N THR A 264 -24.38 37.82 -29.90
CA THR A 264 -23.90 38.02 -28.52
C THR A 264 -25.09 38.15 -27.56
N PRO A 265 -24.87 38.03 -26.25
CA PRO A 265 -25.58 38.94 -25.34
C PRO A 265 -24.68 39.53 -24.25
N ASP A 266 -24.52 40.86 -24.28
CA ASP A 266 -24.28 41.65 -23.05
C ASP A 266 -25.60 41.82 -22.29
N TYR A 267 -25.52 41.97 -20.96
CA TYR A 267 -26.60 42.59 -20.19
C TYR A 267 -26.04 43.41 -19.03
N ALA A 268 -26.70 44.53 -18.70
CA ALA A 268 -26.19 45.56 -17.80
C ALA A 268 -27.19 46.00 -16.72
N GLY A 269 -26.68 46.68 -15.69
CA GLY A 269 -27.43 47.19 -14.52
C GLY A 269 -27.13 46.40 -13.23
N ASP A 270 -27.20 46.98 -12.03
CA ASP A 270 -27.52 48.37 -11.65
C ASP A 270 -26.89 48.72 -10.25
N PRO A 271 -26.57 49.99 -9.90
CA PRO A 271 -25.88 50.32 -8.65
C PRO A 271 -26.69 51.15 -7.63
N THR A 272 -26.92 50.61 -6.43
CA THR A 272 -27.47 51.33 -5.26
C THR A 272 -26.53 51.23 -4.05
N LYS A 273 -25.88 52.29 -3.57
CA LYS A 273 -26.38 53.37 -2.69
C LYS A 273 -27.06 52.90 -1.39
N GLY A 274 -26.35 53.05 -0.27
CA GLY A 274 -26.86 52.98 1.11
C GLY A 274 -25.83 53.62 2.08
N PRO A 275 -26.22 54.45 3.07
CA PRO A 275 -25.28 55.30 3.83
C PRO A 275 -24.84 54.71 5.20
N GLY A 276 -23.84 55.32 5.83
CA GLY A 276 -23.26 54.88 7.11
C GLY A 276 -23.18 55.94 8.22
N VAL A 277 -22.53 55.57 9.33
CA VAL A 277 -22.26 56.35 10.56
C VAL A 277 -20.92 55.83 11.14
N GLY A 278 -20.02 56.58 11.79
CA GLY A 278 -19.95 58.04 12.01
C GLY A 278 -19.10 58.40 13.26
N GLY A 279 -18.04 59.21 13.09
CA GLY A 279 -17.15 59.68 14.18
C GLY A 279 -16.05 58.67 14.60
N ASN A 280 -14.94 59.08 15.24
CA ASN A 280 -14.41 60.44 15.49
C ASN A 280 -12.86 60.37 15.71
N PRO A 281 -12.05 61.44 15.49
CA PRO A 281 -10.58 61.34 15.48
C PRO A 281 -9.88 61.90 16.75
N ASN A 282 -8.74 61.31 17.13
CA ASN A 282 -7.47 62.03 17.43
C ASN A 282 -6.26 61.06 17.61
N PRO A 283 -5.01 61.54 17.62
CA PRO A 283 -3.82 60.71 17.35
C PRO A 283 -2.93 60.40 18.59
N THR A 284 -1.94 59.53 18.38
CA THR A 284 -0.61 59.57 19.04
C THR A 284 0.42 58.90 18.12
N ALA A 285 1.68 59.33 18.20
CA ALA A 285 2.76 58.91 17.29
C ALA A 285 3.35 57.53 17.62
N GLY A 286 3.93 56.86 16.61
CA GLY A 286 4.61 55.58 16.76
C GLY A 286 5.14 55.07 15.42
N GLY A 287 6.23 55.66 14.92
CA GLY A 287 6.80 55.28 13.62
C GLY A 287 7.45 53.89 13.65
N GLN A 288 6.99 52.99 12.79
CA GLN A 288 7.67 51.73 12.45
C GLN A 288 7.74 51.56 10.93
N THR A 289 8.78 50.90 10.45
CA THR A 289 9.14 50.84 9.03
C THR A 289 8.21 49.93 8.23
N SER A 290 7.86 50.36 7.02
CA SER A 290 6.99 49.60 6.11
C SER A 290 7.68 48.36 5.54
N GLY A 291 7.67 47.27 6.30
CA GLY A 291 8.02 45.94 5.78
C GLY A 291 6.96 45.48 4.78
N ILE A 292 7.23 45.60 3.48
CA ILE A 292 6.35 45.10 2.42
C ILE A 292 6.45 43.56 2.40
N THR A 293 5.61 42.91 3.21
CA THR A 293 5.43 41.46 3.16
C THR A 293 4.64 41.08 1.92
N ALA A 294 5.36 40.67 0.88
CA ALA A 294 4.76 40.08 -0.32
C ALA A 294 4.04 38.78 0.07
N SER A 295 2.71 38.85 0.21
CA SER A 295 1.86 37.70 0.45
C SER A 295 1.83 36.85 -0.82
N ASP A 296 2.62 35.77 -0.85
CA ASP A 296 2.63 34.84 -1.97
C ASP A 296 1.26 34.15 -2.08
N ARG A 297 0.61 34.35 -3.24
CA ARG A 297 -0.71 33.80 -3.58
C ARG A 297 -0.63 32.57 -4.48
N ARG A 298 0.53 31.91 -4.59
CA ARG A 298 0.59 30.54 -5.10
C ARG A 298 -0.36 29.65 -4.29
N PRO A 299 -1.09 28.71 -4.92
CA PRO A 299 -1.85 27.71 -4.17
C PRO A 299 -0.90 26.92 -3.28
N GLN A 300 -1.24 26.78 -1.99
CA GLN A 300 -0.47 25.97 -1.06
C GLN A 300 -0.68 24.48 -1.39
N VAL A 301 0.18 23.95 -2.26
CA VAL A 301 0.33 22.50 -2.45
C VAL A 301 0.87 21.93 -1.15
N ASP A 302 0.12 21.02 -0.54
CA ASP A 302 0.46 20.40 0.73
C ASP A 302 1.87 19.77 0.66
N PRO A 303 2.84 20.21 1.50
CA PRO A 303 4.22 19.74 1.43
C PRO A 303 4.34 18.22 1.66
N VAL A 304 3.35 17.59 2.33
CA VAL A 304 3.30 16.13 2.50
C VAL A 304 3.07 15.44 1.15
N ARG A 305 2.22 15.99 0.26
CA ARG A 305 1.97 15.44 -1.07
C ARG A 305 3.21 15.59 -1.97
N ALA A 306 3.93 16.70 -1.85
CA ALA A 306 5.19 16.92 -2.58
C ALA A 306 6.31 15.96 -2.12
N GLN A 307 6.45 15.71 -0.82
CA GLN A 307 7.44 14.75 -0.30
C GLN A 307 7.10 13.29 -0.64
N ALA A 308 5.81 12.93 -0.69
CA ALA A 308 5.38 11.61 -1.17
C ALA A 308 5.76 11.37 -2.64
N LEU A 309 5.54 12.37 -3.52
CA LEU A 309 5.92 12.30 -4.93
C LEU A 309 7.45 12.24 -5.13
N ALA A 310 8.22 12.97 -4.31
CA ALA A 310 9.68 13.01 -4.39
C ALA A 310 10.40 11.76 -3.83
N ALA A 311 9.73 10.95 -3.01
CA ALA A 311 10.31 9.74 -2.42
C ALA A 311 10.44 8.56 -3.40
N GLY A 312 9.60 8.55 -4.45
CA GLY A 312 9.53 7.48 -5.45
C GLY A 312 8.78 6.23 -4.98
N GLY A 313 8.20 5.44 -5.88
CA GLY A 313 8.10 5.66 -7.32
C GLY A 313 6.83 6.42 -7.74
N LEU A 314 6.74 6.71 -9.05
CA LEU A 314 5.45 6.90 -9.72
C LEU A 314 4.56 5.70 -9.37
N GLU A 315 3.32 5.94 -8.94
CA GLU A 315 2.34 4.86 -8.77
C GLU A 315 2.21 4.14 -10.13
N ASP A 316 2.57 2.85 -10.16
CA ASP A 316 2.54 2.11 -11.41
C ASP A 316 1.08 1.91 -11.81
N LEU A 317 0.66 2.62 -12.85
CA LEU A 317 -0.66 2.52 -13.45
C LEU A 317 -1.07 1.05 -13.68
N SER A 318 -0.12 0.17 -14.04
CA SER A 318 -0.40 -1.26 -14.25
C SER A 318 -0.66 -2.02 -12.94
N SER A 319 -0.14 -1.56 -11.79
CA SER A 319 -0.43 -2.15 -10.47
C SER A 319 -1.77 -1.66 -9.92
N LEU A 320 -2.11 -0.37 -10.12
CA LEU A 320 -3.44 0.17 -9.82
C LEU A 320 -4.52 -0.52 -10.65
N GLU A 321 -4.29 -0.73 -11.96
CA GLU A 321 -5.20 -1.46 -12.85
C GLU A 321 -5.34 -2.95 -12.45
N GLN A 322 -4.27 -3.60 -12.01
CA GLN A 322 -4.33 -4.95 -11.45
C GLN A 322 -5.12 -5.02 -10.13
N GLU A 323 -4.97 -4.04 -9.24
CA GLU A 323 -5.76 -3.98 -8.01
C GLU A 323 -7.24 -3.72 -8.31
N ALA A 324 -7.56 -2.84 -9.26
CA ALA A 324 -8.93 -2.61 -9.71
C ALA A 324 -9.57 -3.89 -10.27
N ALA A 325 -8.86 -4.65 -11.11
CA ALA A 325 -9.34 -5.94 -11.63
C ALA A 325 -9.57 -6.97 -10.50
N ARG A 326 -8.70 -7.02 -9.48
CA ARG A 326 -8.88 -7.89 -8.31
C ARG A 326 -10.12 -7.50 -7.50
N LEU A 327 -10.30 -6.21 -7.20
CA LEU A 327 -11.48 -5.71 -6.47
C LEU A 327 -12.79 -5.94 -7.25
N GLU A 328 -12.75 -5.83 -8.57
CA GLU A 328 -13.89 -6.12 -9.46
C GLU A 328 -14.25 -7.62 -9.49
N SER A 329 -13.25 -8.51 -9.52
CA SER A 329 -13.49 -9.95 -9.34
C SER A 329 -14.04 -10.29 -7.94
N LEU A 330 -13.53 -9.65 -6.89
CA LEU A 330 -13.97 -9.86 -5.51
C LEU A 330 -15.43 -9.40 -5.31
N ALA A 331 -15.80 -8.22 -5.84
CA ALA A 331 -17.17 -7.72 -5.79
C ALA A 331 -18.16 -8.66 -6.52
N SER A 332 -17.71 -9.29 -7.60
CA SER A 332 -18.50 -10.27 -8.38
C SER A 332 -18.63 -11.61 -7.64
N GLU A 333 -17.58 -12.06 -6.96
CA GLU A 333 -17.61 -13.28 -6.13
C GLU A 333 -18.53 -13.12 -4.92
N LEU A 334 -18.47 -11.96 -4.24
CA LEU A 334 -19.36 -11.61 -3.11
C LEU A 334 -20.84 -11.57 -3.55
N ASP A 335 -21.13 -11.07 -4.76
CA ASP A 335 -22.47 -11.08 -5.37
C ASP A 335 -23.00 -12.51 -5.51
N GLY A 336 -22.21 -13.38 -6.17
CA GLY A 336 -22.56 -14.77 -6.41
C GLY A 336 -22.72 -15.58 -5.11
N ARG A 337 -21.88 -15.30 -4.10
CA ARG A 337 -21.98 -15.88 -2.76
C ARG A 337 -23.27 -15.43 -2.07
N ALA A 338 -23.56 -14.13 -1.98
CA ALA A 338 -24.79 -13.62 -1.36
C ALA A 338 -26.05 -14.17 -2.05
N GLY A 339 -26.10 -14.10 -3.38
CA GLY A 339 -27.20 -14.66 -4.17
C GLY A 339 -27.32 -16.19 -4.09
N SER A 340 -26.29 -16.93 -3.65
CA SER A 340 -26.39 -18.36 -3.35
C SER A 340 -27.02 -18.62 -1.97
N LEU A 341 -26.66 -17.82 -0.96
CA LEU A 341 -27.23 -17.92 0.39
C LEU A 341 -28.72 -17.53 0.40
N GLU A 342 -29.10 -16.46 -0.29
CA GLU A 342 -30.50 -16.08 -0.47
C GLU A 342 -31.34 -17.20 -1.10
N ARG A 343 -30.82 -17.85 -2.15
CA ARG A 343 -31.51 -18.97 -2.81
C ARG A 343 -31.65 -20.16 -1.87
N ARG A 344 -30.62 -20.47 -1.06
CA ARG A 344 -30.68 -21.52 -0.04
C ARG A 344 -31.70 -21.20 1.06
N ALA A 345 -31.73 -19.98 1.58
CA ALA A 345 -32.73 -19.53 2.55
C ALA A 345 -34.15 -19.65 1.98
N LYS A 346 -34.38 -19.21 0.73
CA LYS A 346 -35.65 -19.32 0.01
C LYS A 346 -36.07 -20.76 -0.33
N THR A 347 -35.18 -21.75 -0.19
CA THR A 347 -35.51 -23.19 -0.27
C THR A 347 -35.66 -23.88 1.09
N LEU A 348 -35.39 -23.18 2.19
CA LEU A 348 -35.48 -23.69 3.56
C LEU A 348 -36.63 -23.04 4.36
N ALA A 349 -37.06 -21.83 3.97
CA ALA A 349 -38.33 -21.26 4.38
C ALA A 349 -39.50 -21.92 3.60
N PRO A 350 -40.50 -22.53 4.27
CA PRO A 350 -41.65 -23.18 3.64
C PRO A 350 -42.78 -22.23 3.24
#